data_AF-A0A0B7MIF4-F1
#
_entry.id   AF-A0A0B7MIF4-F1
#
_cell.length_a   1.000
_cell.length_b   1.000
_cell.length_c   1.000
_cell.angle_alpha   90.00
_cell.angle_beta   90.00
_cell.angle_gamma   90.00
#
_symmetry.space_group_name_H-M   'P 1'
#
loop_
_entity.id
_entity.type
_entity.pdbx_description
1 polymer ?
#
loop_
_entity_poly.entity_id
_entity_poly.type
_entity_poly.pdbx_seq_one_letter_code
_entity_poly.pdbx_strand_id
1 'polypeptide(L)'
;MDFFNHILCHSKRRYVIKGSPGVGAEVMQGILVQALSSGYQVEAFHSWIEPKDHALLFFPEIQVAVVDLTCCYKDFSFLPDDIIWDLGKETRTADGFRKAGKKVQEIKSFLAEAGSELDASRKIQKEDLYFTEEEINKIIARILKENT
;
A
#
# COMPACT_ATOMS: atom_id res chain seq x y z
N MET A 1 11.17 3.18 -14.54
CA MET A 1 9.86 2.62 -14.91
C MET A 1 9.62 1.26 -14.25
N ASP A 2 10.61 0.37 -14.19
CA ASP A 2 10.43 -0.98 -13.63
C ASP A 2 10.14 -1.03 -12.12
N PHE A 3 10.63 -0.06 -11.36
CA PHE A 3 10.50 -0.06 -9.91
C PHE A 3 9.04 0.07 -9.43
N PHE A 4 8.26 0.99 -10.01
CA PHE A 4 6.84 1.10 -9.66
C PHE A 4 6.04 -0.12 -10.10
N ASN A 5 6.34 -0.69 -11.27
CA ASN A 5 5.68 -1.92 -11.71
C ASN A 5 5.95 -3.07 -10.75
N HIS A 6 7.15 -3.15 -10.19
CA HIS A 6 7.48 -4.14 -9.18
C HIS A 6 6.68 -3.94 -7.88
N ILE A 7 6.52 -2.70 -7.41
CA ILE A 7 5.68 -2.45 -6.21
C ILE A 7 4.21 -2.73 -6.51
N LEU A 8 3.72 -2.23 -7.64
CA LEU A 8 2.32 -2.32 -8.03
C LEU A 8 1.89 -3.76 -8.32
N CYS A 9 2.77 -4.65 -8.80
CA CYS A 9 2.40 -6.05 -9.00
C CYS A 9 2.21 -6.84 -7.70
N HIS A 10 2.75 -6.35 -6.58
CA HIS A 10 2.55 -6.95 -5.25
C HIS A 10 1.35 -6.36 -4.51
N SER A 11 0.70 -5.35 -5.10
CA SER A 11 -0.47 -4.72 -4.49
C SER A 11 -1.74 -5.52 -4.79
N LYS A 12 -2.51 -5.83 -3.74
CA LYS A 12 -3.84 -6.45 -3.83
C LYS A 12 -4.89 -5.47 -4.36
N ARG A 13 -4.66 -4.17 -4.16
CA ARG A 13 -5.58 -3.12 -4.59
C ARG A 13 -4.84 -1.83 -4.92
N ARG A 14 -5.27 -1.19 -6.02
CA ARG A 14 -4.65 0.01 -6.57
C ARG A 14 -5.69 1.10 -6.74
N TYR A 15 -5.45 2.24 -6.09
CA TYR A 15 -6.20 3.46 -6.28
C TYR A 15 -5.42 4.37 -7.22
N VAL A 16 -6.05 4.81 -8.30
CA VAL A 16 -5.37 5.60 -9.33
C VAL A 16 -6.02 6.96 -9.45
N ILE A 17 -5.30 7.99 -9.02
CA ILE A 17 -5.75 9.38 -9.06
C ILE A 17 -5.54 9.93 -10.47
N LYS A 18 -6.61 10.50 -11.04
CA LYS A 18 -6.62 11.22 -12.32
C LYS A 18 -7.13 12.64 -12.10
N GLY A 19 -6.74 13.55 -12.98
CA GLY A 19 -7.13 14.95 -12.90
C GLY A 19 -6.15 15.87 -13.64
N SER A 20 -6.35 17.18 -13.49
CA SER A 20 -5.40 18.16 -14.02
C SER A 20 -4.06 18.13 -13.25
N PRO A 21 -2.95 18.54 -13.88
CA PRO A 21 -1.65 18.51 -13.21
C PRO A 21 -1.62 19.20 -11.84
N GLY A 22 -1.01 18.55 -10.86
CA GLY A 22 -0.84 19.07 -9.49
C GLY A 22 -2.07 18.91 -8.58
N VAL A 23 -3.21 18.45 -9.10
CA VAL A 23 -4.45 18.22 -8.34
C VAL A 23 -4.30 17.07 -7.33
N GLY A 24 -3.53 16.03 -7.66
CA GLY A 24 -3.33 14.87 -6.82
C GLY A 24 -2.41 15.11 -5.63
N ALA A 25 -1.52 16.11 -5.69
CA ALA A 25 -0.50 16.36 -4.65
C ALA A 25 -1.11 16.58 -3.26
N GLU A 26 -2.14 17.42 -3.15
CA GLU A 26 -2.83 17.70 -1.87
C GLU A 26 -3.55 16.46 -1.33
N VAL A 27 -4.12 15.64 -2.22
CA VAL A 27 -4.80 14.38 -1.84
C VAL A 27 -3.80 13.38 -1.32
N MET A 28 -2.67 13.21 -2.03
CA MET A 28 -1.59 12.32 -1.62
C MET A 28 -1.01 12.75 -0.27
N GLN A 29 -0.78 14.04 -0.06
CA GLN A 29 -0.33 14.56 1.22
C GLN A 29 -1.34 14.31 2.34
N GLY A 30 -2.63 14.53 2.09
CA GLY A 30 -3.69 14.24 3.06
C GLY A 30 -3.77 12.75 3.43
N ILE A 31 -3.64 11.85 2.45
CA ILE A 31 -3.57 10.40 2.67
C ILE A 31 -2.36 10.04 3.52
N LEU A 32 -1.18 10.54 3.18
CA LEU A 32 0.07 10.25 3.90
C LEU A 32 0.01 10.73 5.35
N VAL A 33 -0.35 11.99 5.59
CA VAL A 33 -0.48 12.55 6.95
C VAL A 33 -1.46 11.74 7.77
N GLN A 34 -2.62 11.39 7.19
CA GLN A 34 -3.62 10.63 7.92
C GLN A 34 -3.17 9.20 8.22
N ALA A 35 -2.50 8.54 7.29
CA ALA A 35 -1.97 7.19 7.47
C ALA A 35 -0.93 7.14 8.58
N LEU A 36 0.06 8.04 8.54
CA LEU A 36 1.09 8.16 9.56
C LEU A 36 0.49 8.49 10.94
N SER A 37 -0.48 9.40 10.98
CA SER A 37 -1.21 9.74 12.23
C SER A 37 -2.00 8.56 12.80
N SER A 38 -2.29 7.55 11.97
CA SER A 38 -3.03 6.35 12.38
C SER A 38 -2.09 5.16 12.63
N GLY A 39 -0.76 5.37 12.60
CA GLY A 39 0.25 4.36 12.91
C GLY A 39 0.64 3.43 11.77
N TYR A 40 0.17 3.66 10.54
CA TYR A 40 0.52 2.81 9.40
C TYR A 40 1.96 3.06 8.93
N GLN A 41 2.63 1.99 8.53
CA GLN A 41 3.82 2.11 7.70
C GLN A 41 3.43 2.44 6.25
N VAL A 42 4.09 3.45 5.69
CA VAL A 42 3.87 3.90 4.32
C VAL A 42 5.21 4.06 3.62
N GLU A 43 5.36 3.40 2.48
CA GLU A 43 6.44 3.64 1.54
C GLU A 43 5.99 4.74 0.58
N ALA A 44 6.57 5.93 0.73
CA ALA A 44 6.20 7.10 -0.05
C ALA A 44 7.27 7.40 -1.11
N PHE A 45 6.86 7.53 -2.37
CA PHE A 45 7.76 7.79 -3.50
C PHE A 45 7.43 9.13 -4.13
N HIS A 46 8.47 9.93 -4.30
CA HIS A 46 8.35 11.28 -4.84
C HIS A 46 8.26 11.30 -6.36
N SER A 47 7.60 12.33 -6.88
CA SER A 47 7.65 12.66 -8.29
C SER A 47 9.07 13.04 -8.68
N TRP A 48 9.54 12.47 -9.79
CA TRP A 48 10.79 12.82 -10.43
C TRP A 48 10.81 14.23 -11.04
N ILE A 49 9.64 14.83 -11.28
CA ILE A 49 9.50 16.19 -11.84
C ILE A 49 9.47 17.23 -10.73
N GLU A 50 8.69 16.97 -9.68
CA GLU A 50 8.47 17.90 -8.57
C GLU A 50 8.66 17.12 -7.25
N PRO A 51 9.87 17.14 -6.66
CA PRO A 51 10.23 16.26 -5.54
C PRO A 51 9.38 16.42 -4.29
N LYS A 52 8.66 17.53 -4.10
CA LYS A 52 7.74 17.70 -2.98
C LYS A 52 6.44 16.90 -3.14
N ASP A 53 6.09 16.54 -4.38
CA ASP A 53 4.86 15.81 -4.70
C ASP A 53 5.12 14.30 -4.61
N HIS A 54 4.10 13.53 -4.22
CA HIS A 54 4.19 12.08 -4.10
C HIS A 54 3.53 11.41 -5.30
N ALA A 55 4.28 10.58 -6.01
CA ALA A 55 3.80 9.82 -7.17
C ALA A 55 3.12 8.50 -6.77
N LEU A 56 3.60 7.86 -5.70
CA LEU A 56 3.10 6.59 -5.21
C LEU A 56 3.17 6.57 -3.68
N LEU A 57 2.09 6.12 -3.06
CA LEU A 57 2.07 5.68 -1.66
C LEU A 57 1.76 4.19 -1.66
N PHE A 58 2.63 3.39 -1.06
CA PHE A 58 2.41 1.97 -0.87
C PHE A 58 2.30 1.66 0.63
N PHE A 59 1.34 0.79 0.96
CA PHE A 59 1.00 0.35 2.30
C PHE A 59 1.32 -1.13 2.40
N PRO A 60 2.55 -1.51 2.80
CA PRO A 60 3.02 -2.90 2.69
C PRO A 60 2.19 -3.88 3.49
N GLU A 61 1.78 -3.47 4.69
CA GLU A 61 1.02 -4.31 5.63
C GLU A 61 -0.23 -4.87 4.97
N ILE A 62 -0.95 -4.05 4.21
CA ILE A 62 -2.22 -4.44 3.58
C ILE A 62 -2.13 -4.55 2.04
N GLN A 63 -0.94 -4.39 1.49
CA GLN A 63 -0.65 -4.45 0.06
C GLN A 63 -1.52 -3.51 -0.79
N VAL A 64 -1.69 -2.26 -0.35
CA VAL A 64 -2.43 -1.24 -1.12
C VAL A 64 -1.47 -0.22 -1.72
N ALA A 65 -1.77 0.20 -2.95
CA ALA A 65 -1.08 1.30 -3.62
C ALA A 65 -2.04 2.44 -3.96
N VAL A 66 -1.60 3.68 -3.76
CA VAL A 66 -2.25 4.89 -4.27
C VAL A 66 -1.28 5.57 -5.24
N VAL A 67 -1.70 5.75 -6.49
CA VAL A 67 -0.87 6.28 -7.58
C VAL A 67 -1.43 7.61 -8.03
N ASP A 68 -0.58 8.64 -8.13
CA ASP A 68 -0.95 9.95 -8.67
C ASP A 68 -0.50 10.12 -10.13
N LEU A 69 -1.44 10.01 -11.07
CA LEU A 69 -1.15 10.27 -12.49
C LEU A 69 -1.17 11.75 -12.84
N THR A 70 -1.60 12.63 -11.94
CA THR A 70 -1.60 14.09 -12.16
C THR A 70 -0.20 14.68 -12.14
N CYS A 71 0.78 14.00 -11.54
CA CYS A 71 2.19 14.39 -11.57
C CYS A 71 2.93 13.93 -12.86
N CYS A 72 2.20 13.82 -13.97
CA CYS A 72 2.70 13.57 -15.33
C CYS A 72 3.23 12.15 -15.62
N TYR A 73 2.67 11.11 -15.00
CA TYR A 73 2.92 9.72 -15.39
C TYR A 73 2.01 9.29 -16.55
N LYS A 74 2.52 9.39 -17.78
CA LYS A 74 1.76 9.03 -18.99
C LYS A 74 1.73 7.53 -19.29
N ASP A 75 2.79 6.82 -18.91
CA ASP A 75 2.93 5.38 -19.18
C ASP A 75 2.51 4.57 -17.95
N PHE A 76 1.21 4.57 -17.65
CA PHE A 76 0.62 3.76 -16.58
C PHE A 76 -0.24 2.64 -17.17
N SER A 77 0.06 1.40 -16.79
CA SER A 77 -0.70 0.22 -17.20
C SER A 77 -1.86 -0.05 -16.24
N PHE A 78 -3.06 0.27 -16.70
CA PHE A 78 -4.29 -0.02 -15.95
C PHE A 78 -4.54 -1.53 -15.89
N LEU A 79 -4.99 -2.00 -14.74
CA LEU A 79 -5.55 -3.34 -14.55
C LEU A 79 -7.08 -3.24 -14.39
N PRO A 80 -7.84 -4.30 -14.71
CA PRO A 80 -9.31 -4.29 -14.58
C PRO A 80 -9.82 -3.92 -13.19
N ASP A 81 -9.06 -4.27 -12.14
CA ASP A 81 -9.43 -4.06 -10.75
C ASP A 81 -8.95 -2.70 -10.18
N ASP A 82 -8.39 -1.83 -11.01
CA ASP A 82 -7.98 -0.49 -10.58
C ASP A 82 -9.18 0.38 -10.21
N ILE A 83 -9.11 0.99 -9.03
CA ILE A 83 -10.11 1.94 -8.58
C ILE A 83 -9.70 3.34 -9.01
N ILE A 84 -10.39 3.86 -10.03
CA ILE A 84 -10.07 5.16 -10.61
C ILE A 84 -10.72 6.28 -9.80
N TRP A 85 -9.89 7.22 -9.38
CA TRP A 85 -10.23 8.41 -8.63
C TRP A 85 -10.03 9.65 -9.49
N ASP A 86 -11.01 9.96 -10.34
CA ASP A 86 -11.01 11.19 -11.12
C ASP A 86 -11.40 12.39 -10.26
N LEU A 87 -10.46 13.32 -10.11
CA LEU A 87 -10.59 14.55 -9.33
C LEU A 87 -11.00 15.75 -10.20
N GLY A 88 -11.06 15.61 -11.52
CA GLY A 88 -11.42 16.68 -12.44
C GLY A 88 -10.38 17.81 -12.53
N LYS A 89 -10.85 19.00 -12.92
CA LYS A 89 -10.00 20.19 -13.15
C LYS A 89 -9.90 21.14 -11.94
N GLU A 90 -10.76 20.99 -10.95
CA GLU A 90 -10.90 21.95 -9.85
C GLU A 90 -10.79 21.25 -8.49
N THR A 91 -9.62 21.25 -7.87
CA THR A 91 -9.46 20.71 -6.50
C THR A 91 -9.04 21.72 -5.45
N ARG A 92 -8.81 22.98 -5.80
CA ARG A 92 -8.59 24.03 -4.79
C ARG A 92 -9.91 24.60 -4.25
N THR A 93 -10.88 23.74 -3.96
CA THR A 93 -12.17 24.14 -3.35
C THR A 93 -12.38 23.33 -2.07
N ALA A 94 -13.11 23.91 -1.10
CA ALA A 94 -13.46 23.24 0.15
C ALA A 94 -14.12 21.85 -0.06
N ASP A 95 -14.77 21.67 -1.21
CA ASP A 95 -15.43 20.42 -1.60
C ASP A 95 -14.43 19.33 -2.04
N GLY A 96 -13.29 19.72 -2.60
CA GLY A 96 -12.16 18.84 -2.90
C GLY A 96 -11.58 18.21 -1.64
N PHE A 97 -11.34 19.02 -0.59
CA PHE A 97 -10.89 18.55 0.72
C PHE A 97 -11.90 17.63 1.39
N ARG A 98 -13.21 17.92 1.27
CA ARG A 98 -14.27 17.04 1.78
C ARG A 98 -14.29 15.68 1.07
N LYS A 99 -14.14 15.65 -0.25
CA LYS A 99 -14.03 14.40 -1.04
C LYS A 99 -12.76 13.62 -0.70
N ALA A 100 -11.62 14.30 -0.57
CA ALA A 100 -10.38 13.69 -0.13
C ALA A 100 -10.52 13.07 1.26
N GLY A 101 -11.12 13.80 2.21
CA GLY A 101 -11.43 13.27 3.54
C GLY A 101 -12.30 12.02 3.50
N LYS A 102 -13.33 11.96 2.66
CA LYS A 102 -14.15 10.74 2.48
C LYS A 102 -13.33 9.56 1.94
N LYS A 103 -12.51 9.78 0.92
CA LYS A 103 -11.63 8.75 0.33
C LYS A 103 -10.59 8.24 1.32
N VAL A 104 -10.06 9.14 2.15
CA VAL A 104 -9.16 8.81 3.24
C VAL A 104 -9.86 7.94 4.30
N GLN A 105 -11.13 8.22 4.63
CA GLN A 105 -11.92 7.35 5.51
C GLN A 105 -12.21 5.98 4.85
N GLU A 106 -12.44 5.96 3.54
CA GLU A 106 -12.64 4.74 2.77
C GLU A 106 -11.38 3.86 2.79
N ILE A 107 -10.21 4.48 2.57
CA ILE A 107 -8.91 3.84 2.79
C ILE A 107 -8.85 3.34 4.22
N LYS A 108 -9.10 4.15 5.26
CA LYS A 108 -9.06 3.70 6.66
C LYS A 108 -9.93 2.47 6.94
N SER A 109 -11.18 2.47 6.50
CA SER A 109 -12.09 1.34 6.71
C SER A 109 -11.52 0.08 6.04
N PHE A 110 -10.99 0.23 4.83
CA PHE A 110 -10.31 -0.85 4.13
C PHE A 110 -9.00 -1.29 4.83
N LEU A 111 -8.20 -0.34 5.34
CA LEU A 111 -6.97 -0.60 6.09
C LEU A 111 -7.27 -1.36 7.40
N ALA A 112 -8.37 -1.00 8.08
CA ALA A 112 -8.78 -1.62 9.35
C ALA A 112 -9.35 -3.03 9.14
N GLU A 113 -10.13 -3.24 8.08
CA GLU A 113 -10.65 -4.55 7.68
C GLU A 113 -9.50 -5.49 7.29
N ALA A 114 -8.65 -5.06 6.35
CA ALA A 114 -7.50 -5.85 5.90
C ALA A 114 -6.49 -6.13 7.03
N GLY A 115 -6.26 -5.15 7.92
CA GLY A 115 -5.41 -5.32 9.10
C GLY A 115 -5.96 -6.36 10.08
N SER A 116 -7.28 -6.38 10.31
CA SER A 116 -7.91 -7.39 11.19
C SER A 116 -7.81 -8.81 10.63
N GLU A 117 -7.97 -8.98 9.31
CA GLU A 117 -7.79 -10.28 8.65
C GLU A 117 -6.35 -10.77 8.72
N LEU A 118 -5.38 -9.86 8.57
CA LEU A 118 -3.96 -10.16 8.66
C LEU A 118 -3.53 -10.47 10.09
N ASP A 119 -4.01 -9.74 11.10
CA ASP A 119 -3.72 -10.03 12.50
C ASP A 119 -4.33 -11.36 12.95
N ALA A 120 -5.54 -11.69 12.48
CA ALA A 120 -6.14 -13.01 12.68
C ALA A 120 -5.28 -14.11 12.04
N SER A 121 -4.81 -13.90 10.81
CA SER A 121 -3.95 -14.84 10.10
C SER A 121 -2.54 -14.96 10.70
N ARG A 122 -1.99 -13.87 11.25
CA ARG A 122 -0.65 -13.81 11.87
C ARG A 122 -0.64 -14.43 13.27
N LYS A 123 -1.76 -14.38 14.02
CA LYS A 123 -1.95 -15.18 15.25
C LYS A 123 -1.92 -16.67 14.95
N ILE A 124 -2.64 -17.12 13.91
CA ILE A 124 -2.68 -18.52 13.49
C ILE A 124 -1.28 -18.99 13.03
N GLN A 125 -0.56 -18.19 12.25
CA GLN A 125 0.78 -18.59 11.76
C GLN A 125 1.88 -18.57 12.83
N LYS A 126 1.82 -17.70 13.84
CA LYS A 126 2.87 -17.67 14.89
C LYS A 126 2.92 -18.93 15.74
N GLU A 127 1.80 -19.65 15.89
CA GLU A 127 1.73 -20.91 16.61
C GLU A 127 2.28 -22.10 15.80
N ASP A 128 2.33 -22.00 14.46
CA ASP A 128 2.77 -23.07 13.56
C ASP A 128 4.20 -22.90 13.00
N LEU A 129 4.89 -21.77 13.27
CA LEU A 129 6.17 -21.44 12.60
C LEU A 129 7.44 -21.93 13.32
N TYR A 130 7.33 -22.58 14.47
CA TYR A 130 8.48 -23.12 15.19
C TYR A 130 8.32 -24.63 15.38
N PHE A 131 9.31 -25.40 14.91
CA PHE A 131 9.39 -26.81 15.25
C PHE A 131 9.40 -26.96 16.77
N THR A 132 8.59 -27.89 17.27
CA THR A 132 8.62 -28.28 18.68
C THR A 132 10.01 -28.84 19.03
N GLU A 133 10.38 -28.79 20.31
CA GLU A 133 11.67 -29.31 20.79
C GLU A 133 11.86 -30.79 20.39
N GLU A 134 10.77 -31.57 20.38
CA GLU A 134 10.71 -32.96 19.92
C GLU A 134 11.08 -33.10 18.43
N GLU A 135 10.57 -32.22 17.58
CA GLU A 135 10.82 -32.22 16.13
C GLU A 135 12.25 -31.78 15.80
N ILE A 136 12.76 -30.77 16.50
CA ILE A 136 14.16 -30.32 16.39
C ILE A 136 15.10 -31.48 16.74
N ASN A 137 14.83 -32.19 17.84
CA ASN A 137 15.64 -33.33 18.28
C ASN A 137 15.62 -34.49 17.27
N LYS A 138 14.47 -34.76 16.62
CA LYS A 138 14.37 -35.76 15.55
C LYS A 138 15.18 -35.37 14.31
N ILE A 139 15.16 -34.09 13.93
CA ILE A 139 15.95 -33.58 12.79
C ILE A 139 17.45 -33.73 13.08
N ILE A 140 17.90 -33.32 14.26
CA ILE A 140 19.31 -33.44 14.69
C ILE A 140 19.76 -34.91 14.69
N ALA A 141 18.97 -35.81 15.27
CA ALA A 141 19.31 -37.23 15.33
C ALA A 141 19.46 -37.88 13.94
N ARG A 142 18.66 -37.42 12.97
CA ARG A 142 18.72 -37.91 11.59
C ARG A 142 19.98 -37.43 10.86
N ILE A 143 20.33 -36.15 11.03
CA ILE A 143 21.57 -35.57 10.47
C ILE A 143 22.82 -36.27 11.02
N LEU A 144 22.82 -36.61 12.31
CA LEU A 144 23.95 -37.31 12.95
C LEU A 144 24.08 -38.76 12.48
N LYS A 145 22.95 -39.45 12.20
CA LYS A 145 22.94 -40.82 11.66
C LYS A 145 23.37 -40.92 10.20
N GLU A 146 23.09 -39.91 9.38
CA GLU A 146 23.45 -39.91 7.96
C GLU A 146 24.96 -39.61 7.73
N ASN A 147 25.69 -39.19 8.76
CA ASN A 147 27.12 -38.86 8.73
C ASN A 147 28.02 -39.87 9.50
N THR A 148 27.52 -41.05 9.85
CA THR A 148 28.27 -42.14 10.50
C THR A 148 28.25 -43.39 9.63
#